data_AF-A0A926E3N9-F1
#
_entry.id   AF-A0A926E3N9-F1
#
_cell.length_a   1.000
_cell.length_b   1.000
_cell.length_c   1.000
_cell.angle_alpha   90.00
_cell.angle_beta   90.00
_cell.angle_gamma   90.00
#
_symmetry.space_group_name_H-M   'P 1'
#
loop_
_entity.id
_entity.type
_entity.pdbx_description
1 polymer ?
#
loop_
_entity_poly.entity_id
_entity_poly.type
_entity_poly.pdbx_seq_one_letter_code
_entity_poly.pdbx_strand_id
1 'polypeptide(L)'
;MKKLIASVLALSLIASTVTVPVGAAWKKDSTGNWTYLQKNGSKATGWLTLQGKWYHFDSNGLMETGWVYSGGKWYYMASDGTMKTGWIKTGGQWYYMDRFGAMQKGFIHDGTDWYFLGPSGALEQNGVEACESCEAFSSNGKSIRLKGGLIYVDGILVANKRYPLPKNYTPGGLTDEVMGAFNTLKNAMSAQGMSLYISSGYRSYSYQAGLYQKYAARDGKNAADRYSARAGFSEHQTGLAFDVNQINDSFANTAEAKWLAAHAHEYGFIIRYPKGQEDITGYQYEPWHLRYLGKDTAKAVYESGLCLEKYLGIPSYYLQ
;
A
#
# COMPACT_ATOMS: atom_id res chain seq x y z
N MET A 1 -77.37 49.77 20.35
CA MET A 1 -78.23 49.30 19.24
C MET A 1 -77.50 48.20 18.49
N LYS A 2 -78.08 46.98 18.45
CA LYS A 2 -78.05 45.92 17.42
C LYS A 2 -76.66 45.43 16.93
N LYS A 3 -76.32 44.14 16.77
CA LYS A 3 -76.93 42.78 16.84
C LYS A 3 -75.70 41.80 16.67
N LEU A 4 -75.57 40.67 17.38
CA LEU A 4 -75.95 39.29 16.96
C LEU A 4 -75.44 38.96 15.52
N ILE A 5 -74.70 37.90 15.15
CA ILE A 5 -74.62 36.45 15.49
C ILE A 5 -73.42 35.88 14.69
N ALA A 6 -72.82 34.75 15.12
CA ALA A 6 -72.59 33.53 14.31
C ALA A 6 -71.27 32.81 14.64
N SER A 7 -71.43 31.67 15.31
CA SER A 7 -70.48 30.59 15.48
C SER A 7 -70.05 29.99 14.14
N VAL A 8 -68.76 29.66 13.99
CA VAL A 8 -68.33 28.51 13.18
C VAL A 8 -67.17 27.82 13.90
N LEU A 9 -67.43 26.61 14.39
CA LEU A 9 -66.41 25.61 14.66
C LEU A 9 -65.80 25.21 13.31
N ALA A 10 -64.52 25.52 13.09
CA ALA A 10 -63.75 24.90 12.02
C ALA A 10 -62.65 24.06 12.65
N LEU A 11 -62.90 22.75 12.69
CA LEU A 11 -61.93 21.71 12.98
C LEU A 11 -60.91 21.72 11.83
N SER A 12 -59.76 22.38 11.98
CA SER A 12 -58.67 22.25 11.00
C SER A 12 -57.69 21.18 11.46
N LEU A 13 -57.65 20.08 10.70
CA LEU A 13 -56.73 18.96 10.82
C LEU A 13 -55.31 19.38 11.25
N ILE A 14 -54.78 18.67 12.23
CA ILE A 14 -53.33 18.51 12.38
C ILE A 14 -52.87 17.80 11.10
N ALA A 15 -52.26 18.54 10.17
CA ALA A 15 -51.47 17.92 9.12
C ALA A 15 -50.19 17.38 9.78
N SER A 16 -50.29 16.19 10.37
CA SER A 16 -49.12 15.36 10.62
C SER A 16 -48.53 15.05 9.26
N THR A 17 -47.50 15.79 8.85
CA THR A 17 -46.71 15.43 7.68
C THR A 17 -46.07 14.08 7.99
N VAL A 18 -46.63 13.03 7.41
CA VAL A 18 -45.95 11.75 7.25
C VAL A 18 -44.71 12.07 6.44
N THR A 19 -43.54 12.05 7.09
CA THR A 19 -42.27 12.07 6.38
C THR A 19 -42.25 10.86 5.47
N VAL A 20 -42.42 11.10 4.17
CA VAL A 20 -42.13 10.11 3.13
C VAL A 20 -40.68 9.67 3.38
N PRO A 21 -40.38 8.37 3.52
CA PRO A 21 -39.00 7.93 3.58
C PRO A 21 -38.38 8.29 2.22
N VAL A 22 -37.68 9.42 2.14
CA VAL A 22 -36.99 9.83 0.93
C VAL A 22 -35.88 8.79 0.73
N GLY A 23 -36.09 7.89 -0.22
CA GLY A 23 -35.04 6.99 -0.67
C GLY A 23 -33.80 7.80 -1.02
N ALA A 24 -32.62 7.24 -0.74
CA ALA A 24 -31.38 7.96 -0.96
C ALA A 24 -31.25 8.38 -2.44
N ALA A 25 -30.96 9.65 -2.70
CA ALA A 25 -31.09 10.23 -4.04
C ALA A 25 -30.17 11.42 -4.26
N TRP A 26 -29.66 11.52 -5.48
CA TRP A 26 -29.00 12.73 -5.96
C TRP A 26 -29.99 13.87 -6.12
N LYS A 27 -29.58 15.07 -5.74
CA LYS A 27 -30.32 16.33 -5.93
C LYS A 27 -29.40 17.37 -6.54
N LYS A 28 -29.87 18.03 -7.59
CA LYS A 28 -29.21 19.17 -8.22
C LYS A 28 -29.99 20.43 -7.91
N ASP A 29 -29.33 21.48 -7.43
CA ASP A 29 -29.96 22.77 -7.23
C ASP A 29 -30.02 23.61 -8.52
N SER A 30 -30.67 24.78 -8.46
CA SER A 30 -30.83 25.69 -9.60
C SER A 30 -29.51 26.32 -10.08
N THR A 31 -28.47 26.30 -9.23
CA THR A 31 -27.12 26.78 -9.57
C THR A 31 -26.25 25.68 -10.16
N GLY A 32 -26.75 24.45 -10.17
CA GLY A 32 -26.12 23.29 -10.76
C GLY A 32 -25.26 22.47 -9.79
N ASN A 33 -25.25 22.79 -8.50
CA ASN A 33 -24.52 22.01 -7.50
C ASN A 33 -25.27 20.72 -7.18
N TRP A 34 -24.49 19.65 -6.97
CA TRP A 34 -25.03 18.35 -6.61
C TRP A 34 -24.92 18.10 -5.11
N THR A 35 -25.93 17.46 -4.54
CA THR A 35 -25.93 16.91 -3.19
C THR A 35 -26.46 15.47 -3.24
N TYR A 36 -26.11 14.66 -2.25
CA TYR A 36 -26.69 13.33 -2.09
C TYR A 36 -27.48 13.26 -0.78
N LEU A 37 -28.80 13.06 -0.87
CA LEU A 37 -29.64 12.79 0.30
C LEU A 37 -29.51 11.32 0.67
N GLN A 38 -29.15 11.07 1.91
CA GLN A 38 -29.11 9.75 2.50
C GLN A 38 -30.52 9.28 2.89
N LYS A 39 -30.68 7.99 3.21
CA LYS A 39 -31.99 7.40 3.57
C LYS A 39 -32.67 8.06 4.76
N ASN A 40 -31.89 8.63 5.68
CA ASN A 40 -32.39 9.35 6.85
C ASN A 40 -32.73 10.83 6.53
N GLY A 41 -32.71 11.23 5.26
CA GLY A 41 -32.98 12.60 4.81
C GLY A 41 -31.82 13.58 4.99
N SER A 42 -30.72 13.19 5.65
CA SER A 42 -29.53 14.03 5.78
C SER A 42 -28.74 14.13 4.48
N LYS A 43 -28.00 15.22 4.28
CA LYS A 43 -27.02 15.32 3.18
C LYS A 43 -25.78 14.49 3.51
N ALA A 44 -25.19 13.86 2.51
CA ALA A 44 -23.85 13.30 2.62
C ALA A 44 -22.82 14.42 2.78
N THR A 45 -21.81 14.17 3.60
CA THR A 45 -20.65 15.05 3.83
C THR A 45 -19.40 14.18 3.86
N GLY A 46 -18.27 14.69 3.38
CA GLY A 46 -17.03 13.92 3.28
C GLY A 46 -17.10 12.79 2.25
N TRP A 47 -16.36 11.72 2.48
CA TRP A 47 -16.27 10.58 1.57
C TRP A 47 -17.52 9.71 1.58
N LEU A 48 -18.03 9.38 0.38
CA LEU A 48 -19.14 8.46 0.19
C LEU A 48 -18.86 7.52 -0.98
N THR A 49 -19.07 6.22 -0.77
CA THR A 49 -19.05 5.23 -1.85
C THR A 49 -20.46 4.92 -2.33
N LEU A 50 -20.70 5.06 -3.64
CA LEU A 50 -21.96 4.69 -4.29
C LEU A 50 -21.67 3.77 -5.46
N GLN A 51 -22.23 2.56 -5.43
CA GLN A 51 -22.06 1.56 -6.51
C GLN A 51 -20.57 1.33 -6.88
N GLY A 52 -19.69 1.31 -5.88
CA GLY A 52 -18.24 1.11 -6.07
C GLY A 52 -17.47 2.34 -6.54
N LYS A 53 -18.13 3.49 -6.73
CA LYS A 53 -17.49 4.78 -7.06
C LYS A 53 -17.40 5.66 -5.83
N TRP A 54 -16.26 6.31 -5.64
CA TRP A 54 -16.03 7.25 -4.55
C TRP A 54 -16.39 8.67 -4.97
N TYR A 55 -17.08 9.36 -4.08
CA TYR A 55 -17.46 10.77 -4.16
C TYR A 55 -16.98 11.47 -2.89
N HIS A 56 -16.76 12.78 -2.98
CA HIS A 56 -16.46 13.63 -1.83
C HIS A 56 -17.42 14.81 -1.80
N PHE A 57 -17.88 15.17 -0.61
CA PHE A 57 -18.80 16.27 -0.38
C PHE A 57 -18.21 17.22 0.65
N ASP A 58 -18.39 18.51 0.46
CA ASP A 58 -17.97 19.53 1.42
C ASP A 58 -18.81 19.46 2.72
N SER A 59 -18.50 20.35 3.66
CA SER A 59 -19.23 20.45 4.95
C SER A 59 -20.70 20.85 4.82
N ASN A 60 -21.11 21.44 3.69
CA ASN A 60 -22.50 21.82 3.38
C ASN A 60 -23.26 20.72 2.60
N GLY A 61 -22.56 19.63 2.28
CA GLY A 61 -23.03 18.49 1.51
C GLY A 61 -23.07 18.72 0.00
N LEU A 62 -22.32 19.70 -0.50
CA LEU A 62 -22.12 19.92 -1.93
C LEU A 62 -21.03 18.98 -2.46
N MET A 63 -21.31 18.31 -3.56
CA MET A 63 -20.37 17.39 -4.22
C MET A 63 -19.19 18.18 -4.79
N GLU A 64 -17.98 17.78 -4.43
CA GLU A 64 -16.76 18.42 -4.90
C GLU A 64 -16.28 17.80 -6.22
N THR A 65 -15.72 18.65 -7.08
CA THR A 65 -15.02 18.27 -8.32
C THR A 65 -13.64 18.92 -8.33
N GLY A 66 -12.69 18.38 -9.10
CA GLY A 66 -11.31 18.84 -9.12
C GLY A 66 -10.50 18.38 -7.90
N TRP A 67 -9.54 19.20 -7.47
CA TRP A 67 -8.64 18.86 -6.37
C TRP A 67 -9.33 18.94 -5.02
N VAL A 68 -9.24 17.87 -4.23
CA VAL A 68 -9.74 17.78 -2.86
C VAL A 68 -8.59 17.44 -1.93
N TYR A 69 -8.42 18.22 -0.86
CA TYR A 69 -7.46 17.91 0.20
C TYR A 69 -8.20 17.32 1.41
N SER A 70 -7.93 16.06 1.74
CA SER A 70 -8.60 15.34 2.82
C SER A 70 -7.61 14.43 3.55
N GLY A 71 -7.64 14.43 4.88
CA GLY A 71 -6.83 13.51 5.68
C GLY A 71 -5.33 13.59 5.42
N GLY A 72 -4.82 14.79 5.10
CA GLY A 72 -3.41 15.02 4.80
C GLY A 72 -2.98 14.68 3.36
N LYS A 73 -3.91 14.28 2.49
CA LYS A 73 -3.64 13.80 1.13
C LYS A 73 -4.47 14.55 0.09
N TRP A 74 -3.92 14.65 -1.11
CA TRP A 74 -4.62 15.20 -2.27
C TRP A 74 -5.31 14.10 -3.06
N TYR A 75 -6.54 14.39 -3.48
CA TYR A 75 -7.39 13.55 -4.32
C TYR A 75 -7.88 14.38 -5.50
N TYR A 76 -8.29 13.70 -6.57
CA TYR A 76 -8.86 14.37 -7.74
C TYR A 76 -10.22 13.78 -8.09
N MET A 77 -11.24 14.62 -8.07
CA MET A 77 -12.61 14.29 -8.38
C MET A 77 -12.92 14.71 -9.82
N ALA A 78 -13.41 13.79 -10.64
CA ALA A 78 -13.82 14.06 -12.01
C ALA A 78 -15.01 15.02 -12.08
N SER A 79 -15.36 15.46 -13.28
CA SER A 79 -16.52 16.36 -13.50
C SER A 79 -17.86 15.74 -13.13
N ASP A 80 -17.95 14.40 -13.13
CA ASP A 80 -19.11 13.65 -12.65
C ASP A 80 -19.06 13.36 -11.14
N GLY A 81 -18.07 13.92 -10.43
CA GLY A 81 -17.84 13.74 -9.00
C GLY A 81 -17.12 12.47 -8.61
N THR A 82 -16.76 11.60 -9.56
CA THR A 82 -16.09 10.34 -9.25
C THR A 82 -14.60 10.53 -8.98
N MET A 83 -14.08 9.88 -7.94
CA MET A 83 -12.65 9.93 -7.61
C MET A 83 -11.81 9.26 -8.70
N LYS A 84 -10.75 9.93 -9.14
CA LYS A 84 -9.80 9.40 -10.12
C LYS A 84 -8.70 8.57 -9.45
N THR A 85 -8.28 7.53 -10.17
CA THR A 85 -7.07 6.74 -9.94
C THR A 85 -6.24 6.72 -11.23
N GLY A 86 -4.96 6.37 -11.14
CA GLY A 86 -4.01 6.39 -12.25
C GLY A 86 -3.58 7.80 -12.67
N TRP A 87 -3.07 7.91 -13.90
CA TRP A 87 -2.63 9.18 -14.47
C TRP A 87 -3.79 10.14 -14.74
N ILE A 88 -3.61 11.40 -14.37
CA ILE A 88 -4.50 12.51 -14.72
C ILE A 88 -3.70 13.67 -15.29
N LYS A 89 -4.30 14.42 -16.23
CA LYS A 89 -3.74 15.66 -16.75
C LYS A 89 -4.63 16.83 -16.38
N THR A 90 -4.10 17.80 -15.64
CA THR A 90 -4.81 19.02 -15.23
C THR A 90 -3.84 20.19 -15.18
N GLY A 91 -4.29 21.38 -15.58
CA GLY A 91 -3.42 22.57 -15.67
C GLY A 91 -2.20 22.39 -16.59
N GLY A 92 -2.29 21.49 -17.57
CA GLY A 92 -1.17 21.16 -18.47
C GLY A 92 -0.14 20.18 -17.89
N GLN A 93 -0.21 19.82 -16.61
CA GLN A 93 0.71 18.93 -15.92
C GLN A 93 0.09 17.54 -15.69
N TRP A 94 0.95 16.52 -15.60
CA TRP A 94 0.55 15.16 -15.27
C TRP A 94 0.75 14.86 -13.79
N TYR A 95 -0.19 14.13 -13.20
CA TYR A 95 -0.15 13.64 -11.82
C TYR A 95 -0.56 12.18 -11.80
N TYR A 96 -0.14 11.44 -10.77
CA TYR A 96 -0.55 10.06 -10.57
C TYR A 96 -1.32 9.90 -9.26
N MET A 97 -2.52 9.32 -9.35
CA MET A 97 -3.37 8.99 -8.21
C MET A 97 -3.27 7.49 -7.95
N ASP A 98 -2.95 7.07 -6.72
CA ASP A 98 -2.82 5.63 -6.44
C ASP A 98 -4.17 4.89 -6.46
N ARG A 99 -4.13 3.59 -6.15
CA ARG A 99 -5.34 2.76 -6.11
C ARG A 99 -6.38 3.18 -5.07
N PHE A 100 -6.00 4.02 -4.11
CA PHE A 100 -6.87 4.62 -3.11
C PHE A 100 -7.22 6.08 -3.44
N GLY A 101 -6.83 6.56 -4.63
CA GLY A 101 -7.05 7.92 -5.12
C GLY A 101 -6.10 8.97 -4.54
N ALA A 102 -5.11 8.58 -3.73
CA ALA A 102 -4.17 9.53 -3.14
C ALA A 102 -3.07 9.90 -4.14
N MET A 103 -2.87 11.20 -4.32
CA MET A 103 -1.83 11.74 -5.20
C MET A 103 -0.46 11.30 -4.73
N GLN A 104 0.33 10.77 -5.64
CA GLN A 104 1.67 10.28 -5.38
C GLN A 104 2.72 11.35 -5.60
N LYS A 105 3.87 11.15 -4.94
CA LYS A 105 5.09 11.95 -5.07
C LYS A 105 6.29 11.01 -5.14
N GLY A 106 7.43 11.51 -5.62
CA GLY A 106 8.67 10.76 -5.78
C GLY A 106 8.56 9.71 -6.89
N PHE A 107 9.27 8.60 -6.70
CA PHE A 107 9.37 7.55 -7.71
C PHE A 107 8.10 6.71 -7.85
N ILE A 108 7.66 6.55 -9.10
CA ILE A 108 6.56 5.71 -9.54
C ILE A 108 7.09 4.76 -10.60
N HIS A 109 6.76 3.48 -10.49
CA HIS A 109 7.04 2.50 -11.55
C HIS A 109 5.71 2.04 -12.16
N ASP A 110 5.44 2.48 -13.38
CA ASP A 110 4.21 2.14 -14.10
C ASP A 110 4.57 1.43 -15.40
N GLY A 111 4.01 0.22 -15.59
CA GLY A 111 4.41 -0.66 -16.67
C GLY A 111 5.89 -1.09 -16.57
N THR A 112 6.72 -0.58 -17.48
CA THR A 112 8.17 -0.83 -17.53
C THR A 112 9.01 0.39 -17.19
N ASP A 113 8.37 1.54 -16.96
CA ASP A 113 9.04 2.82 -16.88
C ASP A 113 8.99 3.39 -15.46
N TRP A 114 10.07 4.11 -15.13
CA TRP A 114 10.12 4.94 -13.93
C TRP A 114 9.71 6.36 -14.26
N TYR A 115 8.99 6.97 -13.33
CA TYR A 115 8.58 8.36 -13.37
C TYR A 115 8.95 9.02 -12.04
N PHE A 116 9.36 10.27 -12.08
CA PHE A 116 9.58 11.08 -10.90
C PHE A 116 8.55 12.20 -10.82
N LEU A 117 7.74 12.15 -9.76
CA LEU A 117 6.78 13.18 -9.41
C LEU A 117 7.39 14.11 -8.37
N GLY A 118 7.45 15.40 -8.68
CA GLY A 118 8.04 16.41 -7.81
C GLY A 118 7.28 16.62 -6.49
N PRO A 119 7.74 17.57 -5.66
CA PRO A 119 7.07 17.92 -4.40
C PRO A 119 5.61 18.35 -4.55
N SER A 120 5.26 18.96 -5.69
CA SER A 120 3.88 19.35 -6.05
C SER A 120 3.02 18.17 -6.50
N GLY A 121 3.60 16.99 -6.72
CA GLY A 121 2.97 15.82 -7.33
C GLY A 121 2.96 15.83 -8.86
N ALA A 122 3.41 16.91 -9.48
CA ALA A 122 3.53 17.00 -10.93
C ALA A 122 4.67 16.12 -11.45
N LEU A 123 4.48 15.51 -12.62
CA LEU A 123 5.53 14.79 -13.34
C LEU A 123 6.67 15.73 -13.75
N GLU A 124 7.89 15.41 -13.36
CA GLU A 124 9.09 16.18 -13.69
C GLU A 124 10.05 15.40 -14.61
N GLN A 125 10.21 14.09 -14.42
CA GLN A 125 11.10 13.24 -15.23
C GLN A 125 10.47 11.87 -15.51
N ASN A 126 10.87 11.25 -16.62
CA ASN A 126 10.50 9.88 -16.98
C ASN A 126 11.69 9.11 -17.57
N GLY A 127 11.68 7.78 -17.38
CA GLY A 127 12.79 6.90 -17.74
C GLY A 127 13.84 6.77 -16.64
N VAL A 128 14.53 5.62 -16.61
CA VAL A 128 15.52 5.30 -15.57
C VAL A 128 16.61 6.36 -15.50
N GLU A 129 17.31 6.61 -16.61
CA GLU A 129 18.48 7.49 -16.67
C GLU A 129 18.19 8.90 -16.17
N ALA A 130 17.08 9.51 -16.63
CA ALA A 130 16.67 10.84 -16.18
C ALA A 130 16.35 10.85 -14.67
N CYS A 131 15.68 9.80 -14.19
CA CYS A 131 15.27 9.65 -12.80
C CYS A 131 16.44 9.37 -11.84
N GLU A 132 17.61 8.89 -12.29
CA GLU A 132 18.77 8.65 -11.41
C GLU A 132 19.34 9.95 -10.81
N SER A 133 19.12 11.09 -11.47
CA SER A 133 19.49 12.41 -10.96
C SER A 133 18.50 12.97 -9.92
N CYS A 134 17.34 12.33 -9.76
CA CYS A 134 16.28 12.79 -8.88
C CYS A 134 16.50 12.32 -7.43
N GLU A 135 16.04 13.11 -6.47
CA GLU A 135 16.05 12.76 -5.06
C GLU A 135 14.63 12.85 -4.48
N ALA A 136 14.20 11.78 -3.81
CA ALA A 136 12.94 11.76 -3.07
C ALA A 136 13.21 11.43 -1.60
N PHE A 137 12.20 11.67 -0.77
CA PHE A 137 12.25 11.31 0.64
C PHE A 137 11.00 10.52 1.02
N SER A 138 11.19 9.52 1.88
CA SER A 138 10.11 8.75 2.47
C SER A 138 9.31 9.60 3.47
N SER A 139 8.19 9.06 3.96
CA SER A 139 7.33 9.78 4.92
C SER A 139 8.02 10.10 6.25
N ASN A 140 9.12 9.42 6.58
CA ASN A 140 9.93 9.69 7.77
C ASN A 140 11.30 10.31 7.44
N GLY A 141 11.45 10.90 6.24
CA GLY A 141 12.61 11.69 5.86
C GLY A 141 13.81 10.90 5.36
N LYS A 142 13.70 9.59 5.12
CA LYS A 142 14.78 8.79 4.56
C LYS A 142 14.94 9.03 3.06
N SER A 143 16.17 9.16 2.60
CA SER A 143 16.47 9.36 1.18
C SER A 143 15.99 8.17 0.36
N ILE A 144 15.39 8.42 -0.80
CA ILE A 144 15.00 7.42 -1.79
C ILE A 144 15.73 7.76 -3.08
N ARG A 145 16.42 6.79 -3.67
CA ARG A 145 17.19 6.96 -4.90
C ARG A 145 16.93 5.81 -5.86
N LEU A 146 16.80 6.14 -7.14
CA LEU A 146 16.79 5.18 -8.24
C LEU A 146 18.22 5.04 -8.79
N LYS A 147 18.70 3.82 -8.93
CA LYS A 147 20.01 3.53 -9.55
C LYS A 147 19.95 2.21 -10.31
N GLY A 148 20.22 2.23 -11.61
CA GLY A 148 20.15 1.06 -12.48
C GLY A 148 18.78 0.39 -12.48
N GLY A 149 17.70 1.16 -12.31
CA GLY A 149 16.34 0.64 -12.18
C GLY A 149 16.00 0.03 -10.81
N LEU A 150 16.89 0.18 -9.82
CA LEU A 150 16.71 -0.32 -8.45
C LEU A 150 16.45 0.83 -7.49
N ILE A 151 15.52 0.62 -6.57
CA ILE A 151 15.23 1.60 -5.50
C ILE A 151 16.05 1.28 -4.26
N TYR A 152 16.76 2.30 -3.78
CA TYR A 152 17.44 2.31 -2.50
C TYR A 152 16.77 3.31 -1.58
N VAL A 153 16.48 2.90 -0.35
CA VAL A 153 15.96 3.78 0.70
C VAL A 153 16.97 3.81 1.83
N ASP A 154 17.60 4.96 2.06
CA ASP A 154 18.68 5.10 3.04
C ASP A 154 19.83 4.10 2.79
N GLY A 155 20.13 3.85 1.51
CA GLY A 155 21.13 2.86 1.07
C GLY A 155 20.66 1.40 1.06
N ILE A 156 19.45 1.10 1.54
CA ILE A 156 18.91 -0.26 1.57
C ILE A 156 18.18 -0.55 0.25
N LEU A 157 18.60 -1.59 -0.48
CA LEU A 157 17.88 -2.07 -1.65
C LEU A 157 16.47 -2.57 -1.26
N VAL A 158 15.43 -2.02 -1.87
CA VAL A 158 14.05 -2.40 -1.59
C VAL A 158 13.46 -3.17 -2.77
N ALA A 159 12.85 -4.31 -2.46
CA ALA A 159 11.91 -5.01 -3.32
C ALA A 159 10.65 -5.27 -2.50
N ASN A 160 9.55 -4.59 -2.82
CA ASN A 160 8.25 -4.78 -2.19
C ASN A 160 7.16 -4.48 -3.23
N LYS A 161 5.88 -4.50 -2.86
CA LYS A 161 4.77 -4.33 -3.82
C LYS A 161 4.73 -2.98 -4.52
N ARG A 162 5.47 -1.98 -4.03
CA ARG A 162 5.60 -0.67 -4.66
C ARG A 162 6.80 -0.59 -5.59
N TYR A 163 7.94 -1.11 -5.16
CA TYR A 163 9.22 -0.94 -5.86
C TYR A 163 9.69 -2.28 -6.41
N PRO A 164 9.51 -2.52 -7.73
CA PRO A 164 9.97 -3.75 -8.36
C PRO A 164 11.46 -3.71 -8.71
N LEU A 165 12.02 -4.90 -8.90
CA LEU A 165 13.32 -5.15 -9.50
C LEU A 165 13.17 -5.34 -11.02
N PRO A 166 14.15 -4.88 -11.81
CA PRO A 166 14.19 -5.13 -13.25
C PRO A 166 14.20 -6.62 -13.59
N LYS A 167 13.58 -6.99 -14.71
CA LYS A 167 13.54 -8.39 -15.19
C LYS A 167 14.92 -9.01 -15.39
N ASN A 168 15.89 -8.20 -15.79
CA ASN A 168 17.27 -8.59 -16.03
C ASN A 168 18.18 -8.48 -14.78
N TYR A 169 17.67 -7.98 -13.66
CA TYR A 169 18.45 -7.93 -12.41
C TYR A 169 18.66 -9.35 -11.89
N THR A 170 19.91 -9.81 -11.94
CA THR A 170 20.30 -11.19 -11.72
C THR A 170 21.60 -11.23 -10.90
N PRO A 171 21.55 -11.27 -9.56
CA PRO A 171 22.74 -11.29 -8.70
C PRO A 171 23.51 -12.61 -8.74
N GLY A 172 23.07 -13.61 -9.52
CA GLY A 172 23.73 -14.91 -9.67
C GLY A 172 23.40 -15.93 -8.58
N GLY A 173 22.78 -15.52 -7.46
CA GLY A 173 22.42 -16.40 -6.36
C GLY A 173 22.17 -15.62 -5.07
N LEU A 174 22.21 -16.33 -3.93
CA LEU A 174 22.43 -15.66 -2.66
C LEU A 174 23.85 -15.09 -2.66
N THR A 175 24.01 -13.84 -2.19
CA THR A 175 25.33 -13.20 -2.21
C THR A 175 26.30 -13.87 -1.21
N ASP A 176 27.60 -13.75 -1.46
CA ASP A 176 28.62 -14.34 -0.56
C ASP A 176 28.51 -13.80 0.87
N GLU A 177 28.16 -12.51 1.01
CA GLU A 177 27.92 -11.87 2.31
C GLU A 177 26.73 -12.51 3.04
N VAL A 178 25.62 -12.75 2.32
CA VAL A 178 24.43 -13.42 2.86
C VAL A 178 24.75 -14.85 3.27
N MET A 179 25.51 -15.59 2.45
CA MET A 179 25.91 -16.97 2.77
C MET A 179 26.87 -17.03 3.96
N GLY A 180 27.81 -16.07 4.08
CA GLY A 180 28.71 -15.96 5.23
C GLY A 180 27.95 -15.67 6.53
N ALA A 181 27.00 -14.73 6.48
CA ALA A 181 26.13 -14.41 7.61
C ALA A 181 25.23 -15.60 7.98
N PHE A 182 24.65 -16.29 7.00
CA PHE A 182 23.83 -17.48 7.21
C PHE A 182 24.62 -18.61 7.87
N ASN A 183 25.85 -18.88 7.43
CA ASN A 183 26.69 -19.91 8.04
C ASN A 183 27.01 -19.59 9.50
N THR A 184 27.24 -18.31 9.81
CA THR A 184 27.47 -17.86 11.19
C THR A 184 26.22 -18.07 12.06
N LEU A 185 25.05 -17.67 11.55
CA LEU A 185 23.75 -17.88 12.19
C LEU A 185 23.47 -19.37 12.43
N LYS A 186 23.66 -20.20 11.40
CA LYS A 186 23.48 -21.65 11.45
C LYS A 186 24.38 -22.30 12.51
N ASN A 187 25.65 -21.90 12.59
CA ASN A 187 26.59 -22.44 13.58
C ASN A 187 26.18 -22.09 15.01
N ALA A 188 25.70 -20.86 15.23
CA ALA A 188 25.20 -20.44 16.54
C ALA A 188 23.95 -21.22 16.97
N MET A 189 23.01 -21.46 16.05
CA MET A 189 21.86 -22.33 16.31
C MET A 189 22.27 -23.78 16.59
N SER A 190 23.21 -24.32 15.82
CA SER A 190 23.74 -25.67 15.99
C SER A 190 24.39 -25.87 17.36
N ALA A 191 25.11 -24.85 17.87
CA ALA A 191 25.68 -24.87 19.21
C ALA A 191 24.64 -24.97 20.34
N GLN A 192 23.38 -24.62 20.04
CA GLN A 192 22.22 -24.77 20.93
C GLN A 192 21.38 -26.02 20.61
N GLY A 193 21.87 -26.93 19.77
CA GLY A 193 21.18 -28.16 19.39
C GLY A 193 20.05 -27.99 18.36
N MET A 194 19.97 -26.84 17.69
CA MET A 194 18.94 -26.54 16.68
C MET A 194 19.45 -26.75 15.26
N SER A 195 18.55 -27.02 14.31
CA SER A 195 18.89 -27.22 12.89
C SER A 195 18.37 -26.08 12.02
N LEU A 196 19.25 -25.49 11.21
CA LEU A 196 18.91 -24.46 10.24
C LEU A 196 19.36 -24.88 8.83
N TYR A 197 18.44 -24.87 7.87
CA TYR A 197 18.72 -25.12 6.46
C TYR A 197 17.90 -24.19 5.57
N ILE A 198 18.46 -23.84 4.40
CA ILE A 198 17.77 -23.02 3.40
C ILE A 198 16.86 -23.94 2.59
N SER A 199 15.58 -23.59 2.56
CA SER A 199 14.55 -24.28 1.78
C SER A 199 14.29 -23.59 0.45
N SER A 200 14.41 -22.26 0.40
CA SER A 200 14.32 -21.50 -0.85
C SER A 200 15.24 -20.27 -0.80
N GLY A 201 16.29 -20.25 -1.62
CA GLY A 201 17.21 -19.13 -1.73
C GLY A 201 16.80 -18.15 -2.83
N TYR A 202 17.78 -17.74 -3.65
CA TYR A 202 17.54 -16.88 -4.80
C TYR A 202 16.48 -17.43 -5.77
N ARG A 203 15.60 -16.55 -6.25
CA ARG A 203 14.61 -16.85 -7.28
C ARG A 203 14.70 -15.80 -8.38
N SER A 204 14.94 -16.23 -9.63
CA SER A 204 14.96 -15.32 -10.77
C SER A 204 13.58 -14.73 -11.06
N TYR A 205 13.55 -13.63 -11.80
CA TYR A 205 12.29 -13.03 -12.27
C TYR A 205 11.39 -14.05 -12.98
N SER A 206 11.95 -14.84 -13.91
CA SER A 206 11.19 -15.83 -14.70
C SER A 206 10.66 -16.97 -13.85
N TYR A 207 11.44 -17.45 -12.89
CA TYR A 207 10.98 -18.45 -11.93
C TYR A 207 9.82 -17.91 -11.07
N GLN A 208 9.97 -16.68 -10.55
CA GLN A 208 8.93 -16.03 -9.76
C GLN A 208 7.65 -15.81 -10.57
N ALA A 209 7.77 -15.46 -11.85
CA ALA A 209 6.61 -15.31 -12.75
C ALA A 209 5.82 -16.61 -12.88
N GLY A 210 6.50 -17.73 -13.15
CA GLY A 210 5.85 -19.04 -13.25
C GLY A 210 5.25 -19.53 -11.94
N LEU A 211 5.94 -19.29 -10.82
CA LEU A 211 5.44 -19.64 -9.49
C LEU A 211 4.16 -18.87 -9.14
N TYR A 212 4.17 -17.55 -9.33
CA TYR A 212 3.01 -16.70 -9.06
C TYR A 212 1.83 -17.07 -9.96
N GLN A 213 2.06 -17.35 -11.25
CA GLN A 213 1.01 -17.78 -12.17
C GLN A 213 0.31 -19.06 -11.69
N LYS A 214 1.08 -20.06 -11.24
CA LYS A 214 0.52 -21.32 -10.69
C LYS A 214 -0.36 -21.05 -9.48
N TYR A 215 0.09 -20.21 -8.56
CA TYR A 215 -0.66 -19.83 -7.37
C TYR A 215 -1.92 -19.02 -7.69
N ALA A 216 -1.81 -18.03 -8.57
CA ALA A 216 -2.96 -17.23 -8.99
C ALA A 216 -4.01 -18.08 -9.73
N ALA A 217 -3.59 -19.08 -10.51
CA ALA A 217 -4.50 -20.00 -11.18
C ALA A 217 -5.20 -20.96 -10.20
N ARG A 218 -4.49 -21.41 -9.15
CA ARG A 218 -5.03 -22.34 -8.15
C ARG A 218 -5.96 -21.66 -7.14
N ASP A 219 -5.54 -20.51 -6.61
CA ASP A 219 -6.15 -19.90 -5.42
C ASP A 219 -6.76 -18.51 -5.69
N GLY A 220 -6.60 -18.00 -6.92
CA GLY A 220 -7.03 -16.66 -7.30
C GLY A 220 -5.99 -15.58 -6.99
N LYS A 221 -6.01 -14.51 -7.78
CA LYS A 221 -5.03 -13.41 -7.73
C LYS A 221 -4.94 -12.73 -6.35
N ASN A 222 -6.09 -12.48 -5.72
CA ASN A 222 -6.14 -11.81 -4.42
C ASN A 222 -5.51 -12.65 -3.31
N ALA A 223 -5.69 -13.97 -3.33
CA ALA A 223 -5.05 -14.87 -2.37
C ALA A 223 -3.54 -14.97 -2.65
N ALA A 224 -3.15 -15.21 -3.91
CA ALA A 224 -1.76 -15.29 -4.32
C ALA A 224 -0.95 -14.03 -3.99
N ASP A 225 -1.56 -12.84 -4.12
CA ASP A 225 -0.92 -11.58 -3.74
C ASP A 225 -0.64 -11.48 -2.23
N ARG A 226 -1.23 -12.30 -1.35
CA ARG A 226 -0.99 -12.27 0.11
C ARG A 226 0.19 -13.14 0.57
N TYR A 227 0.47 -14.25 -0.11
CA TYR A 227 1.53 -15.20 0.29
C TYR A 227 2.60 -15.38 -0.79
N SER A 228 2.50 -14.67 -1.91
CA SER A 228 3.47 -14.67 -2.98
C SER A 228 3.62 -13.27 -3.56
N ALA A 229 4.64 -13.11 -4.40
CA ALA A 229 4.97 -11.86 -5.06
C ALA A 229 4.84 -12.01 -6.57
N ARG A 230 4.32 -10.96 -7.24
CA ARG A 230 4.45 -10.82 -8.69
C ARG A 230 5.93 -10.75 -9.05
N ALA A 231 6.31 -11.20 -10.24
CA ALA A 231 7.70 -11.15 -10.69
C ALA A 231 8.25 -9.71 -10.64
N GLY A 232 9.49 -9.54 -10.17
CA GLY A 232 10.08 -8.24 -9.88
C GLY A 232 9.81 -7.75 -8.44
N PHE A 233 8.73 -8.19 -7.79
CA PHE A 233 8.35 -7.71 -6.46
C PHE A 233 8.74 -8.68 -5.32
N SER A 234 9.54 -9.71 -5.63
CA SER A 234 10.00 -10.72 -4.66
C SER A 234 11.38 -10.38 -4.14
N GLU A 235 11.56 -10.33 -2.82
CA GLU A 235 12.89 -10.14 -2.22
C GLU A 235 13.85 -11.28 -2.56
N HIS A 236 13.38 -12.48 -2.90
CA HIS A 236 14.28 -13.57 -3.33
C HIS A 236 15.06 -13.24 -4.59
N GLN A 237 14.56 -12.35 -5.45
CA GLN A 237 15.29 -11.91 -6.64
C GLN A 237 16.47 -11.00 -6.27
N THR A 238 16.48 -10.40 -5.07
CA THR A 238 17.61 -9.60 -4.58
C THR A 238 18.87 -10.44 -4.30
N GLY A 239 18.71 -11.75 -4.05
CA GLY A 239 19.78 -12.57 -3.49
C GLY A 239 20.09 -12.27 -2.01
N LEU A 240 19.30 -11.40 -1.36
CA LEU A 240 19.43 -10.99 0.04
C LEU A 240 18.36 -11.60 0.94
N ALA A 241 17.46 -12.43 0.40
CA ALA A 241 16.40 -13.08 1.14
C ALA A 241 16.32 -14.57 0.84
N PHE A 242 15.93 -15.34 1.84
CA PHE A 242 15.73 -16.78 1.74
C PHE A 242 14.72 -17.28 2.77
N ASP A 243 14.09 -18.41 2.44
CA ASP A 243 13.21 -19.16 3.32
C ASP A 243 13.99 -20.31 3.98
N VAL A 244 13.81 -20.51 5.29
CA VAL A 244 14.46 -21.58 6.05
C VAL A 244 13.46 -22.65 6.53
N ASN A 245 13.97 -23.85 6.78
CA ASN A 245 13.22 -24.95 7.39
C ASN A 245 11.86 -25.22 6.72
N GLN A 246 10.77 -25.27 7.48
CA GLN A 246 9.44 -25.51 6.93
C GLN A 246 8.81 -24.18 6.49
N ILE A 247 8.39 -24.11 5.22
CA ILE A 247 7.78 -22.91 4.62
C ILE A 247 6.26 -22.97 4.79
N ASN A 248 5.80 -23.09 6.04
CA ASN A 248 4.39 -23.05 6.41
C ASN A 248 4.23 -22.76 7.92
N ASP A 249 3.00 -22.51 8.35
CA ASP A 249 2.65 -22.07 9.71
C ASP A 249 3.13 -22.99 10.83
N SER A 250 3.39 -24.29 10.55
CA SER A 250 3.90 -25.20 11.56
C SER A 250 5.29 -24.78 12.08
N PHE A 251 6.07 -24.04 11.28
CA PHE A 251 7.37 -23.55 11.70
C PHE A 251 7.28 -22.52 12.83
N ALA A 252 6.22 -21.71 12.88
CA ALA A 252 6.06 -20.61 13.83
C ALA A 252 6.22 -21.02 15.31
N ASN A 253 5.90 -22.27 15.63
CA ASN A 253 5.86 -22.75 17.01
C ASN A 253 7.13 -23.53 17.42
N THR A 254 8.09 -23.74 16.52
CA THR A 254 9.32 -24.49 16.82
C THR A 254 10.31 -23.68 17.65
N ALA A 255 11.31 -24.36 18.22
CA ALA A 255 12.39 -23.70 18.94
C ALA A 255 13.23 -22.81 17.99
N GLU A 256 13.47 -23.28 16.76
CA GLU A 256 14.20 -22.59 15.71
C GLU A 256 13.55 -21.25 15.36
N ALA A 257 12.23 -21.23 15.09
CA ALA A 257 11.55 -19.99 14.70
C ALA A 257 11.56 -18.95 15.83
N LYS A 258 11.36 -19.40 17.08
CA LYS A 258 11.43 -18.52 18.26
C LYS A 258 12.83 -17.96 18.46
N TRP A 259 13.86 -18.79 18.26
CA TRP A 259 15.25 -18.36 18.37
C TRP A 259 15.64 -17.39 17.27
N LEU A 260 15.24 -17.66 16.01
CA LEU A 260 15.44 -16.73 14.90
C LEU A 260 14.76 -15.39 15.15
N ALA A 261 13.51 -15.39 15.63
CA ALA A 261 12.80 -14.17 15.97
C ALA A 261 13.52 -13.36 17.07
N ALA A 262 14.24 -14.00 17.98
CA ALA A 262 15.01 -13.33 19.02
C ALA A 262 16.41 -12.89 18.56
N HIS A 263 17.08 -13.63 17.67
CA HIS A 263 18.53 -13.49 17.47
C HIS A 263 18.97 -13.23 16.02
N ALA A 264 18.10 -13.37 15.02
CA ALA A 264 18.49 -13.24 13.60
C ALA A 264 19.18 -11.89 13.29
N HIS A 265 18.77 -10.81 13.99
CA HIS A 265 19.30 -9.47 13.82
C HIS A 265 20.77 -9.34 14.21
N GLU A 266 21.25 -10.14 15.16
CA GLU A 266 22.66 -10.20 15.58
C GLU A 266 23.58 -10.69 14.46
N TYR A 267 23.00 -11.39 13.47
CA TYR A 267 23.66 -11.93 12.30
C TYR A 267 23.35 -11.14 11.02
N GLY A 268 22.64 -10.01 11.14
CA GLY A 268 22.31 -9.14 10.02
C GLY A 268 21.02 -9.47 9.29
N PHE A 269 20.16 -10.32 9.87
CA PHE A 269 18.88 -10.70 9.29
C PHE A 269 17.69 -10.18 10.09
N ILE A 270 16.59 -9.87 9.41
CA ILE A 270 15.30 -9.64 10.06
C ILE A 270 14.31 -10.74 9.67
N ILE A 271 13.33 -11.01 10.54
CA ILE A 271 12.10 -11.68 10.13
C ILE A 271 11.29 -10.66 9.31
N ARG A 272 11.30 -10.83 7.99
CA ARG A 272 10.88 -9.77 7.05
C ARG A 272 9.40 -9.43 7.12
N TYR A 273 8.57 -10.45 7.34
CA TYR A 273 7.12 -10.36 7.39
C TYR A 273 6.63 -10.80 8.77
N PRO A 274 6.68 -9.90 9.77
CA PRO A 274 6.26 -10.20 11.13
C PRO A 274 4.73 -10.26 11.27
N LYS A 275 4.27 -11.01 12.28
CA LYS A 275 2.85 -11.20 12.59
C LYS A 275 2.17 -9.88 12.96
N GLY A 276 0.97 -9.63 12.45
CA GLY A 276 0.18 -8.44 12.75
C GLY A 276 0.58 -7.18 11.97
N GLN A 277 1.49 -7.28 11.00
CA GLN A 277 1.90 -6.17 10.13
C GLN A 277 1.54 -6.42 8.67
N GLU A 278 0.64 -7.38 8.39
CA GLU A 278 0.26 -7.83 7.05
C GLU A 278 -0.37 -6.70 6.21
N ASP A 279 -1.12 -5.79 6.84
CA ASP A 279 -1.73 -4.63 6.18
C ASP A 279 -0.69 -3.60 5.72
N ILE A 280 0.53 -3.67 6.23
CA ILE A 280 1.61 -2.72 5.94
C ILE A 280 2.61 -3.34 4.96
N THR A 281 3.07 -4.56 5.23
CA THR A 281 4.01 -5.27 4.34
C THR A 281 3.29 -5.73 3.07
N GLY A 282 1.99 -6.02 3.19
CA GLY A 282 1.18 -6.67 2.17
C GLY A 282 1.33 -8.18 2.14
N TYR A 283 2.20 -8.78 2.94
CA TYR A 283 2.46 -10.22 2.97
C TYR A 283 1.97 -10.81 4.29
N GLN A 284 1.53 -12.06 4.26
CA GLN A 284 1.21 -12.81 5.47
C GLN A 284 2.42 -12.94 6.39
N TYR A 285 2.19 -13.34 7.65
CA TYR A 285 3.26 -13.71 8.55
C TYR A 285 4.11 -14.86 7.98
N GLU A 286 5.42 -14.66 7.88
CA GLU A 286 6.36 -15.67 7.37
C GLU A 286 7.57 -15.81 8.32
N PRO A 287 7.48 -16.63 9.38
CA PRO A 287 8.59 -16.85 10.32
C PRO A 287 9.83 -17.48 9.68
N TRP A 288 9.68 -18.08 8.50
CA TRP A 288 10.77 -18.70 7.75
C TRP A 288 11.52 -17.70 6.86
N HIS A 289 10.98 -16.51 6.59
CA HIS A 289 11.53 -15.59 5.59
C HIS A 289 12.50 -14.59 6.22
N LEU A 290 13.79 -14.81 5.96
CA LEU A 290 14.86 -13.94 6.45
C LEU A 290 15.31 -12.98 5.35
N ARG A 291 15.45 -11.71 5.71
CA ARG A 291 16.01 -10.65 4.85
C ARG A 291 17.29 -10.11 5.46
N TYR A 292 18.39 -10.14 4.69
CA TYR A 292 19.67 -9.58 5.08
C TYR A 292 19.70 -8.07 4.88
N LEU A 293 20.19 -7.35 5.89
CA LEU A 293 20.39 -5.89 5.91
C LEU A 293 21.79 -5.47 6.39
N GLY A 294 22.65 -6.43 6.77
CA GLY A 294 23.85 -6.16 7.57
C GLY A 294 23.51 -6.03 9.06
N LYS A 295 24.51 -6.25 9.93
CA LYS A 295 24.30 -6.34 11.40
C LYS A 295 23.71 -5.08 12.00
N ASP A 296 24.29 -3.92 11.70
CA ASP A 296 23.87 -2.66 12.33
C ASP A 296 22.45 -2.28 11.92
N THR A 297 22.14 -2.37 10.63
CA THR A 297 20.79 -2.07 10.11
C THR A 297 19.77 -3.07 10.62
N ALA A 298 20.07 -4.38 10.59
CA ALA A 298 19.13 -5.39 11.08
C ALA A 298 18.84 -5.20 12.58
N LYS A 299 19.87 -4.88 13.38
CA LYS A 299 19.72 -4.55 14.79
C LYS A 299 18.84 -3.31 14.98
N ALA A 300 19.09 -2.22 14.25
CA ALA A 300 18.28 -1.00 14.35
C ALA A 300 16.81 -1.24 13.98
N VAL A 301 16.55 -2.05 12.93
CA VAL A 301 15.18 -2.44 12.56
C VAL A 301 14.54 -3.28 13.66
N TYR A 302 15.26 -4.27 14.20
CA TYR A 302 14.77 -5.13 15.27
C TYR A 302 14.42 -4.33 16.54
N GLU A 303 15.34 -3.50 17.03
CA GLU A 303 15.16 -2.67 18.23
C GLU A 303 14.02 -1.65 18.07
N SER A 304 13.72 -1.21 16.84
CA SER A 304 12.58 -0.34 16.58
C SER A 304 11.21 -1.02 16.77
N GLY A 305 11.15 -2.35 16.73
CA GLY A 305 9.90 -3.12 16.74
C GLY A 305 9.03 -2.94 15.48
N LEU A 306 9.56 -2.31 14.43
CA LEU A 306 8.85 -2.03 13.18
C LEU A 306 9.14 -3.09 12.11
N CYS A 307 8.20 -3.31 11.20
CA CYS A 307 8.52 -3.92 9.91
C CYS A 307 9.33 -2.95 9.03
N LEU A 308 10.00 -3.49 8.00
CA LEU A 308 10.90 -2.71 7.16
C LEU A 308 10.21 -1.51 6.49
N GLU A 309 8.98 -1.67 6.00
CA GLU A 309 8.19 -0.58 5.42
C GLU A 309 7.99 0.60 6.39
N LYS A 310 7.60 0.31 7.65
CA LYS A 310 7.41 1.35 8.68
C LYS A 310 8.74 1.99 9.08
N TYR A 311 9.79 1.19 9.23
CA TYR A 311 11.14 1.69 9.53
C TYR A 311 11.64 2.63 8.42
N LEU A 312 11.38 2.28 7.17
CA LEU A 312 11.80 3.07 6.01
C LEU A 312 10.85 4.21 5.64
N GLY A 313 9.62 4.23 6.20
CA GLY A 313 8.60 5.23 5.88
C GLY A 313 8.04 5.11 4.47
N ILE A 314 7.99 3.88 3.91
CA ILE A 314 7.60 3.61 2.52
C ILE A 314 6.34 2.74 2.41
N PRO A 315 5.57 2.84 1.32
CA PRO A 315 4.41 1.99 1.10
C PRO A 315 4.78 0.60 0.53
N SER A 316 3.88 -0.37 0.72
CA SER A 316 3.91 -1.66 0.01
C SER A 316 2.52 -2.02 -0.51
N TYR A 317 2.19 -1.53 -1.70
CA TYR A 317 1.03 -1.95 -2.47
C TYR A 317 1.31 -1.80 -3.96
N TYR A 318 0.70 -2.68 -4.76
CA TYR A 318 0.78 -2.57 -6.22
C TYR A 318 0.05 -1.31 -6.68
N LEU A 319 0.69 -0.63 -7.62
CA LEU A 319 0.02 0.34 -8.48
C LEU A 319 -1.06 -0.36 -9.34
N GLN A 320 -2.04 0.43 -9.80
CA GLN A 320 -3.15 -0.11 -10.61
C GLN A 320 -2.64 -0.66 -11.94
#